data_AF-A0A7W1Z3V8-F1
#
_entry.id   AF-A0A7W1Z3V8-F1
#
_cell.length_a   1.000
_cell.length_b   1.000
_cell.length_c   1.000
_cell.angle_alpha   90.00
_cell.angle_beta   90.00
_cell.angle_gamma   90.00
#
_symmetry.space_group_name_H-M   'P 1'
#
loop_
_entity.id
_entity.type
_entity.pdbx_description
1 polymer ?
#
loop_
_entity_poly.entity_id
_entity_poly.type
_entity_poly.pdbx_seq_one_letter_code
_entity_poly.pdbx_strand_id
1 'polypeptide(L)'
;MRTLHRKEFDALLVDLDGVITKTATVHAAAWKKLFDEFLKKRSASMNQPYKPFDRDREYRSYVDGLPRYKGVETFLQSRGISLPYGTPEDNPERETVCGLGNRKNQYFQETLHANGVELYEPAVDFVRNAKSHGFKC
;
A
#
# COMPACT_ATOMS: atom_id res chain seq x y z
N MET A 1 -13.09 0.77 -30.03
CA MET A 1 -13.01 1.67 -28.87
C MET A 1 -14.38 2.30 -28.69
N ARG A 2 -14.98 2.23 -27.49
CA ARG A 2 -16.35 2.74 -27.25
C ARG A 2 -16.26 4.20 -26.79
N THR A 3 -16.94 5.10 -27.49
CA THR A 3 -17.03 6.51 -27.10
C THR A 3 -17.99 6.67 -25.93
N LEU A 4 -17.59 7.41 -24.89
CA LEU A 4 -18.47 7.73 -23.76
C LEU A 4 -19.32 8.95 -24.10
N HIS A 5 -20.65 8.82 -24.07
CA HIS A 5 -21.55 9.93 -24.27
C HIS A 5 -22.11 10.42 -22.93
N ARG A 6 -22.12 11.74 -22.73
CA ARG A 6 -22.68 12.38 -21.53
C ARG A 6 -24.15 12.04 -21.28
N LYS A 7 -24.89 11.71 -22.35
CA LYS A 7 -26.30 11.29 -22.28
C LYS A 7 -26.48 9.90 -21.66
N GLU A 8 -25.42 9.10 -21.60
CA GLU A 8 -25.44 7.72 -21.09
C GLU A 8 -24.85 7.60 -19.68
N PHE A 9 -23.99 8.55 -19.27
CA PHE A 9 -23.30 8.49 -17.97
C PHE A 9 -23.19 9.86 -17.28
N ASP A 10 -23.56 9.89 -16.00
CA ASP A 10 -23.63 11.11 -15.16
C ASP A 10 -22.33 11.50 -14.47
N ALA A 11 -21.36 10.59 -14.32
CA ALA A 11 -20.06 10.87 -13.72
C ALA A 11 -19.04 9.78 -14.04
N LEU A 12 -17.77 10.08 -13.80
CA LEU A 12 -16.68 9.12 -13.76
C LEU A 12 -16.15 9.05 -12.33
N LEU A 13 -16.26 7.89 -11.69
CA LEU A 13 -15.59 7.60 -10.43
C LEU A 13 -14.27 6.91 -10.76
N VAL A 14 -13.16 7.54 -10.42
CA VAL A 14 -11.81 7.08 -10.79
C VAL A 14 -11.02 6.84 -9.51
N ASP A 15 -10.48 5.63 -9.37
CA ASP A 15 -9.56 5.33 -8.28
C ASP A 15 -8.21 6.03 -8.49
N LEU A 16 -7.43 6.20 -7.44
CA LEU A 16 -6.10 6.78 -7.52
C LEU A 16 -5.06 5.69 -7.79
N ASP A 17 -5.02 4.69 -6.92
CA ASP A 17 -3.95 3.70 -6.85
C ASP A 17 -4.05 2.69 -7.99
N GLY A 18 -2.99 2.60 -8.79
CA GLY A 18 -2.96 1.70 -9.96
C GLY A 18 -3.79 2.18 -11.15
N VAL A 19 -4.46 3.34 -11.04
CA VAL A 19 -5.28 3.93 -12.11
C VAL A 19 -4.71 5.28 -12.54
N ILE A 20 -4.66 6.26 -11.66
CA ILE A 20 -4.06 7.58 -11.93
C ILE A 20 -2.57 7.58 -11.55
N THR A 21 -2.21 6.90 -10.47
CA THR A 21 -0.86 6.91 -9.90
C THR A 21 -0.31 5.50 -9.78
N LYS A 22 1.02 5.37 -9.86
CA LYS A 22 1.75 4.13 -9.61
C LYS A 22 2.11 3.96 -8.13
N THR A 23 1.22 4.31 -7.20
CA THR A 23 1.44 4.21 -5.75
C THR A 23 1.71 2.78 -5.28
N ALA A 24 1.25 1.75 -6.00
CA ALA A 24 1.50 0.36 -5.64
C ALA A 24 2.99 0.03 -5.43
N THR A 25 3.89 0.64 -6.21
CA THR A 25 5.35 0.45 -6.05
C THR A 25 5.85 1.08 -4.74
N VAL A 26 5.32 2.25 -4.39
CA VAL A 26 5.61 2.96 -3.13
C VAL A 26 5.07 2.17 -1.93
N HIS A 27 3.85 1.64 -2.04
CA HIS A 27 3.27 0.76 -1.03
C HIS A 27 4.13 -0.49 -0.82
N ALA A 28 4.49 -1.18 -1.90
CA ALA A 28 5.29 -2.40 -1.82
C ALA A 28 6.69 -2.13 -1.23
N ALA A 29 7.32 -1.00 -1.57
CA ALA A 29 8.59 -0.59 -0.97
C ALA A 29 8.47 -0.30 0.54
N ALA A 30 7.45 0.44 0.97
CA ALA A 30 7.22 0.73 2.39
C ALA A 30 6.93 -0.54 3.21
N TRP A 31 6.14 -1.46 2.67
CA TRP A 31 5.91 -2.77 3.28
C TRP A 31 7.18 -3.61 3.39
N LYS A 32 7.98 -3.66 2.31
CA LYS A 32 9.25 -4.37 2.32
C LYS A 32 10.18 -3.83 3.39
N LYS A 33 10.35 -2.50 3.47
CA LYS A 33 11.18 -1.86 4.49
C LYS A 33 10.74 -2.27 5.89
N LEU A 34 9.45 -2.11 6.20
CA LEU A 34 8.89 -2.49 7.50
C LEU A 34 9.19 -3.96 7.84
N PHE A 35 8.78 -4.88 6.97
CA PHE A 35 8.86 -6.31 7.29
C PHE A 35 10.29 -6.81 7.31
N ASP A 36 11.18 -6.33 6.43
CA ASP A 36 12.59 -6.70 6.46
C ASP A 36 13.24 -6.23 7.77
N GLU A 37 12.97 -5.00 8.24
CA GLU A 37 13.48 -4.52 9.52
C GLU A 37 12.96 -5.36 10.71
N PHE A 38 11.66 -5.62 10.76
CA PHE A 38 11.04 -6.46 11.81
C PHE A 38 11.61 -7.89 11.80
N LEU A 39 11.68 -8.52 10.63
CA LEU A 39 12.16 -9.89 10.48
C LEU A 39 13.66 -10.03 10.78
N LYS A 40 14.48 -9.03 10.44
CA LYS A 40 15.91 -9.00 10.82
C LYS A 40 16.07 -8.97 12.34
N LYS A 41 15.36 -8.07 13.02
CA LYS A 41 15.41 -7.94 14.48
C LYS A 41 14.98 -9.24 15.17
N ARG A 42 13.88 -9.84 14.69
CA ARG A 42 13.36 -11.11 15.22
C ARG A 42 14.29 -12.29 14.95
N SER A 43 14.85 -12.38 13.74
CA SER A 43 15.82 -13.42 13.37
C SER A 43 17.05 -13.38 14.27
N ALA A 44 17.58 -12.18 14.55
CA ALA A 44 18.69 -11.99 15.47
C ALA A 44 18.32 -12.38 16.92
N SER A 45 17.16 -11.96 17.43
CA SER A 45 16.76 -12.25 18.81
C SER A 45 16.43 -13.72 19.07
N MET A 46 15.93 -14.44 18.06
CA MET A 46 15.57 -15.85 18.16
C MET A 46 16.64 -16.81 17.63
N ASN A 47 17.77 -16.28 17.14
CA ASN A 47 18.83 -17.05 16.47
C ASN A 47 18.30 -17.96 15.34
N GLN A 48 17.38 -17.42 14.52
CA GLN A 48 16.77 -18.12 13.39
C GLN A 48 17.24 -17.54 12.06
N PRO A 49 17.23 -18.29 10.94
CA PRO A 49 17.58 -17.74 9.63
C PRO A 49 16.69 -16.56 9.22
N TYR A 50 17.30 -15.48 8.76
CA TYR A 50 16.59 -14.34 8.19
C TYR A 50 16.05 -14.70 6.81
N LYS A 51 14.73 -14.59 6.63
CA LYS A 51 14.06 -14.71 5.32
C LYS A 51 13.35 -13.39 5.00
N PRO A 52 13.83 -12.60 4.02
CA PRO A 52 13.25 -11.30 3.68
C PRO A 52 11.79 -11.42 3.25
N PHE A 53 11.09 -10.29 3.29
CA PHE A 53 9.80 -10.12 2.65
C PHE A 53 9.96 -10.03 1.13
N ASP A 54 9.21 -10.88 0.43
CA ASP A 54 9.12 -10.87 -1.03
C ASP A 54 8.12 -9.78 -1.46
N ARG A 55 8.67 -8.69 -2.00
CA ARG A 55 7.90 -7.52 -2.41
C ARG A 55 6.95 -7.78 -3.58
N ASP A 56 7.12 -8.87 -4.32
CA ASP A 56 6.27 -9.15 -5.46
C ASP A 56 5.24 -10.22 -5.09
N ARG A 57 5.69 -11.36 -4.56
CA ARG A 57 4.82 -12.49 -4.23
C ARG A 57 4.06 -12.29 -2.93
N GLU A 58 4.75 -11.96 -1.84
CA GLU A 58 4.11 -11.82 -0.53
C GLU A 58 3.32 -10.51 -0.41
N TYR A 59 3.72 -9.47 -1.15
CA TYR A 59 2.93 -8.25 -1.28
C TYR A 59 1.53 -8.56 -1.85
N ARG A 60 1.48 -9.12 -3.05
CA ARG A 60 0.21 -9.44 -3.73
C ARG A 60 -0.64 -10.45 -2.97
N SER A 61 -0.01 -11.40 -2.28
CA SER A 61 -0.74 -12.48 -1.61
C SER A 61 -1.35 -12.07 -0.27
N TYR A 62 -0.71 -11.14 0.45
CA TYR A 62 -1.01 -10.94 1.88
C TYR A 62 -1.28 -9.50 2.31
N VAL A 63 -0.97 -8.50 1.49
CA VAL A 63 -1.16 -7.09 1.90
C VAL A 63 -1.82 -6.22 0.85
N ASP A 64 -1.65 -6.52 -0.43
CA ASP A 64 -2.22 -5.71 -1.51
C ASP A 64 -3.75 -5.71 -1.44
N GLY A 65 -4.36 -4.53 -1.56
CA GLY A 65 -5.81 -4.32 -1.43
C GLY A 65 -6.40 -4.50 -0.02
N LEU A 66 -5.61 -4.88 0.99
CA LEU A 66 -6.12 -5.05 2.36
C LEU A 66 -5.98 -3.76 3.19
N PRO A 67 -6.89 -3.52 4.15
CA PRO A 67 -6.69 -2.49 5.17
C PRO A 67 -5.35 -2.67 5.88
N ARG A 68 -4.67 -1.56 6.17
CA ARG A 68 -3.27 -1.53 6.65
C ARG A 68 -2.97 -2.53 7.78
N TYR A 69 -3.77 -2.53 8.85
CA TYR A 69 -3.56 -3.43 9.98
C TYR A 69 -3.86 -4.88 9.62
N LYS A 70 -4.87 -5.11 8.77
CA LYS A 70 -5.17 -6.45 8.26
C LYS A 70 -4.05 -7.01 7.39
N GLY A 71 -3.36 -6.16 6.62
CA GLY A 71 -2.16 -6.55 5.87
C GLY A 71 -1.03 -7.02 6.79
N VAL A 72 -0.73 -6.27 7.86
CA VAL A 72 0.25 -6.71 8.87
C VAL A 72 -0.14 -8.07 9.43
N GLU A 73 -1.38 -8.21 9.92
CA GLU A 73 -1.86 -9.44 10.52
C GLU A 73 -1.76 -10.63 9.57
N THR A 74 -2.25 -10.47 8.34
CA THR A 74 -2.30 -11.54 7.32
C THR A 74 -0.90 -12.00 6.93
N PHE A 75 0.04 -11.06 6.76
CA PHE A 75 1.43 -11.41 6.47
C PHE A 75 2.10 -12.13 7.66
N LEU A 76 1.94 -11.62 8.88
CA LEU A 76 2.56 -12.25 10.05
C LEU A 76 2.02 -13.66 10.26
N GLN A 77 0.70 -13.86 10.12
CA GLN A 77 0.06 -15.17 10.19
C GLN A 77 0.58 -16.14 9.12
N SER A 78 0.82 -15.67 7.88
CA SER A 78 1.39 -16.51 6.82
C SER A 78 2.83 -16.96 7.10
N ARG A 79 3.53 -16.26 8.00
CA ARG A 79 4.86 -16.63 8.53
C ARG A 79 4.79 -17.33 9.89
N GLY A 80 3.60 -17.66 10.40
CA GLY A 80 3.42 -18.28 11.71
C GLY A 80 3.80 -17.37 12.89
N ILE A 81 3.80 -16.06 12.67
CA ILE A 81 4.14 -15.04 13.67
C ILE A 81 2.84 -14.48 14.24
N SER A 82 2.72 -14.51 15.57
CA SER A 82 1.63 -13.87 16.30
C SER A 82 2.18 -12.69 17.11
N LEU A 83 1.50 -11.55 17.02
CA LEU A 83 1.72 -10.37 17.83
C LEU A 83 0.40 -9.92 18.43
N PRO A 84 0.41 -9.22 19.59
CA PRO A 84 -0.78 -8.52 20.06
C PRO A 84 -1.31 -7.57 18.98
N TYR A 85 -2.64 -7.48 18.85
CA TYR A 85 -3.24 -6.60 17.84
C TYR A 85 -2.90 -5.11 18.12
N GLY A 86 -2.99 -4.68 19.39
CA GLY A 86 -2.72 -3.30 19.79
C GLY A 86 -3.91 -2.37 19.57
N THR A 87 -3.65 -1.07 19.51
CA THR A 87 -4.66 -0.04 19.18
C THR A 87 -4.13 0.93 18.12
N PRO A 88 -5.01 1.61 17.35
CA PRO A 88 -4.57 2.58 16.33
C PRO A 88 -3.65 3.70 16.85
N GLU A 89 -3.73 4.00 18.15
CA GLU A 89 -2.91 4.99 18.86
C GLU A 89 -1.52 4.47 19.26
N ASP A 90 -1.23 3.18 19.05
CA ASP A 90 0.06 2.60 19.37
C ASP A 90 1.19 3.36 18.66
N ASN A 91 2.21 3.69 19.44
CA ASN A 91 3.44 4.26 18.90
C ASN A 91 4.01 3.31 17.82
N PRO A 92 4.46 3.83 16.65
CA PRO A 92 5.08 3.04 15.59
C PRO A 92 6.22 2.11 16.05
N GLU A 93 6.90 2.42 17.15
CA GLU A 93 7.98 1.60 17.73
C GLU A 93 7.47 0.32 18.42
N ARG A 94 6.20 0.25 18.81
CA ARG A 94 5.61 -0.93 19.46
C ARG A 94 5.49 -2.10 18.49
N GLU A 95 5.82 -3.29 18.98
CA GLU A 95 5.67 -4.55 18.24
C GLU A 95 4.25 -5.13 18.40
N THR A 96 3.26 -4.36 17.95
CA THR A 96 1.86 -4.77 17.78
C THR A 96 1.47 -4.69 16.31
N VAL A 97 0.35 -5.33 15.93
CA VAL A 97 -0.18 -5.22 14.55
C VAL A 97 -0.43 -3.75 14.18
N CYS A 98 -1.03 -2.98 15.10
CA CYS A 98 -1.27 -1.56 14.90
C CYS A 98 0.03 -0.73 14.87
N GLY A 99 0.99 -0.97 15.77
CA GLY A 99 2.27 -0.27 15.81
C GLY A 99 3.08 -0.47 14.52
N LEU A 100 3.19 -1.71 14.03
CA LEU A 100 3.85 -1.99 12.75
C LEU A 100 3.11 -1.33 11.58
N GLY A 101 1.78 -1.38 11.56
CA GLY A 101 0.98 -0.70 10.54
C GLY A 101 1.23 0.82 10.54
N ASN A 102 1.31 1.44 11.71
CA ASN A 102 1.60 2.86 11.87
C ASN A 102 3.02 3.19 11.35
N ARG A 103 4.01 2.33 11.61
CA ARG A 103 5.37 2.49 11.07
C ARG A 103 5.44 2.38 9.54
N LYS A 104 4.72 1.43 8.92
CA LYS A 104 4.59 1.39 7.44
C LYS A 104 4.01 2.69 6.90
N ASN A 105 3.04 3.27 7.59
CA ASN A 105 2.45 4.53 7.16
C ASN A 105 3.47 5.66 7.16
N GLN A 106 4.33 5.74 8.17
CA GLN A 106 5.44 6.70 8.20
C GLN A 106 6.37 6.52 7.00
N TYR A 107 6.85 5.29 6.75
CA TYR A 107 7.72 5.03 5.59
C TYR A 107 7.07 5.36 4.25
N PHE A 108 5.77 5.12 4.12
CA PHE A 108 5.01 5.49 2.93
C PHE A 108 4.97 7.01 2.74
N GLN A 109 4.64 7.77 3.79
CA GLN A 109 4.60 9.24 3.74
C GLN A 109 5.99 9.83 3.47
N GLU A 110 7.03 9.34 4.14
CA GLU A 110 8.42 9.74 3.89
C GLU A 110 8.80 9.55 2.41
N THR A 111 8.46 8.39 1.84
CA THR A 111 8.77 8.09 0.44
C THR A 111 7.98 8.98 -0.51
N LEU A 112 6.70 9.23 -0.24
CA LEU A 112 5.88 10.14 -1.05
C LEU A 112 6.41 11.57 -1.00
N HIS A 113 6.81 12.07 0.18
CA HIS A 113 7.34 13.42 0.30
C HIS A 113 8.70 13.59 -0.38
N ALA A 114 9.55 12.56 -0.33
CA ALA A 114 10.87 12.62 -0.95
C ALA A 114 10.82 12.45 -2.48
N ASN A 115 10.01 11.51 -2.97
CA ASN A 115 10.10 11.04 -4.35
C ASN A 115 8.83 11.31 -5.17
N GLY A 116 7.75 11.77 -4.55
CA GLY A 116 6.45 11.87 -5.19
C GLY A 116 5.90 10.50 -5.61
N VAL A 117 5.05 10.52 -6.63
CA VAL A 117 4.53 9.31 -7.28
C VAL A 117 4.50 9.50 -8.79
N GLU A 118 4.81 8.44 -9.52
CA GLU A 118 4.65 8.42 -10.97
C GLU A 118 3.17 8.40 -11.37
N LEU A 119 2.85 9.11 -12.44
CA LEU A 119 1.50 9.13 -13.02
C LEU A 119 1.37 8.10 -14.14
N TYR A 120 0.14 7.61 -14.33
CA TYR A 120 -0.28 7.03 -15.59
C TYR A 120 -0.78 8.16 -16.49
N GLU A 121 0.13 8.78 -17.25
CA GLU A 121 -0.20 9.92 -18.13
C GLU A 121 -1.44 9.68 -19.02
N PRO A 122 -1.63 8.50 -19.65
CA PRO A 122 -2.85 8.25 -20.42
C PRO A 122 -4.14 8.32 -19.60
N ALA A 123 -4.10 7.91 -18.33
CA ALA A 123 -5.27 7.96 -17.45
C ALA A 123 -5.56 9.40 -17.00
N VAL A 124 -4.51 10.18 -16.73
CA VAL A 124 -4.63 11.62 -16.43
C VAL A 124 -5.23 12.37 -17.61
N ASP A 125 -4.73 12.12 -18.83
CA ASP A 125 -5.23 12.74 -20.05
C ASP A 125 -6.68 12.35 -20.33
N PHE A 126 -7.04 11.08 -20.09
CA PHE A 126 -8.42 10.62 -20.18
C PHE A 126 -9.35 11.39 -19.24
N VAL A 127 -8.98 11.55 -17.96
CA VAL A 127 -9.80 12.30 -16.99
C VAL A 127 -9.89 13.78 -17.36
N ARG A 128 -8.79 14.40 -17.79
CA ARG A 128 -8.78 15.79 -18.27
C ARG A 128 -9.70 15.98 -19.47
N ASN A 129 -9.64 15.08 -20.44
CA ASN A 129 -10.50 15.11 -21.62
C ASN A 129 -11.97 14.89 -21.24
N ALA A 130 -12.28 13.96 -20.35
CA ALA A 130 -13.64 13.77 -19.89
C ALA A 130 -14.20 15.03 -19.20
N LYS A 131 -13.39 15.69 -18.35
CA LYS A 131 -13.77 16.97 -17.73
C LYS A 131 -14.04 18.07 -18.76
N SER A 132 -13.21 18.19 -19.81
CA SER A 132 -13.43 19.19 -20.86
C SER A 132 -14.72 18.93 -21.67
N HIS A 133 -15.25 17.71 -21.64
CA HIS A 133 -16.53 17.34 -22.26
C HIS A 133 -17.71 17.32 -21.27
N GLY A 134 -17.55 17.90 -20.08
CA GLY A 134 -18.64 18.11 -19.12
C GLY A 134 -18.98 16.91 -18.25
N PHE A 135 -18.12 15.88 -18.20
CA PHE A 135 -18.24 14.84 -17.19
C PHE A 135 -17.85 15.37 -15.81
N LYS A 136 -18.61 14.97 -14.79
CA LYS A 136 -18.24 15.16 -13.38
C LYS A 136 -17.26 14.06 -12.99
N CYS A 137 -16.13 14.43 -12.39
CA CYS A 137 -15.16 13.50 -11.80
C CYS A 137 -14.65 14.09 -10.48
#